data_AF-A0AAJ2I996-F1
#
_entry.id   AF-A0AAJ2I996-F1
#
_cell.length_a   1.000
_cell.length_b   1.000
_cell.length_c   1.000
_cell.angle_alpha   90.00
_cell.angle_beta   90.00
_cell.angle_gamma   90.00
#
_symmetry.space_group_name_H-M   'P 1'
#
loop_
_entity.id
_entity.type
_entity.pdbx_description
1 polymer ?
#
loop_
_entity_poly.entity_id
_entity_poly.type
_entity_poly.pdbx_seq_one_letter_code
_entity_poly.pdbx_strand_id
1 'polypeptide(L)'
;NGSKDAQQADIKKDARGMAIKLLGVPGEKLLDDETSTQDFIMINHPVFFVNDPVRYMSFMQDINSDRFFNKLYIPFALGAKGTWIALNTRNKISNPLQTRYWSMVPYQLGIGTDRQAIKYSAQACSTVTDPLPHAPHHNFLREKLRKHLQKSEACMEFLIQPRTSNTMSVEDSMTEWQESEAPFYKVATIRIPQQVFDTPEQNKFCENLSFTPWHTLPEHKPLGVINRMRKVIYDRISEVRHDMNSTHRSEPH
;
A
#
# COMPACT_ATOMS: atom_id res chain seq x y z
N ASN A 1 2.59 1.89 9.41
CA ASN A 1 1.69 3.03 9.67
C ASN A 1 1.80 4.02 8.52
N GLY A 2 0.76 4.81 8.23
CA GLY A 2 0.76 5.82 7.17
C GLY A 2 1.29 7.18 7.61
N SER A 3 1.39 7.40 8.92
CA SER A 3 1.98 8.60 9.51
C SER A 3 3.47 8.76 9.19
N LYS A 4 3.91 10.02 9.05
CA LYS A 4 5.33 10.40 8.97
C LYS A 4 6.06 10.29 10.32
N ASP A 5 5.31 10.23 11.42
CA ASP A 5 5.89 10.07 12.75
C ASP A 5 6.18 8.58 13.00
N ALA A 6 7.46 8.23 12.95
CA ALA A 6 7.94 6.87 13.21
C ALA A 6 7.63 6.38 14.64
N GLN A 7 7.36 7.29 15.57
CA GLN A 7 6.99 7.00 16.96
C GLN A 7 5.48 7.02 17.17
N GLN A 8 4.65 7.04 16.12
CA GLN A 8 3.20 7.04 16.31
C GLN A 8 2.70 5.69 16.84
N ALA A 9 2.02 5.72 17.99
CA ALA A 9 1.38 4.55 18.58
C ALA A 9 0.40 3.86 17.62
N ASP A 10 0.46 2.53 17.58
CA ASP A 10 -0.34 1.70 16.68
C ASP A 10 -1.86 1.92 16.87
N ILE A 11 -2.30 2.28 18.07
CA ILE A 11 -3.74 2.42 18.41
C ILE A 11 -4.39 3.69 17.82
N LYS A 12 -3.58 4.61 17.29
CA LYS A 12 -4.08 5.83 16.65
C LYS A 12 -4.69 5.51 15.28
N LYS A 13 -5.76 6.22 14.91
CA LYS A 13 -6.41 6.11 13.60
C LYS A 13 -5.43 6.49 12.48
N ASP A 14 -5.20 5.58 11.55
CA ASP A 14 -4.25 5.77 10.46
C ASP A 14 -4.51 4.82 9.29
N ALA A 15 -3.95 5.14 8.13
CA ALA A 15 -3.81 4.19 7.04
C ALA A 15 -2.81 3.10 7.45
N ARG A 16 -3.04 1.87 6.98
CA ARG A 16 -2.19 0.71 7.22
C ARG A 16 -1.81 0.10 5.88
N GLY A 17 -0.51 0.03 5.61
CA GLY A 17 0.04 -0.48 4.37
C GLY A 17 0.45 -1.94 4.47
N MET A 18 0.31 -2.67 3.37
CA MET A 18 0.94 -3.95 3.12
C MET A 18 1.73 -3.82 1.82
N ALA A 19 3.03 -4.07 1.89
CA ALA A 19 3.90 -4.11 0.72
C ALA A 19 4.47 -5.52 0.57
N ILE A 20 4.50 -6.02 -0.66
CA ILE A 20 5.06 -7.32 -1.03
C ILE A 20 6.10 -7.06 -2.11
N LYS A 21 7.32 -7.54 -1.91
CA LYS A 21 8.34 -7.63 -2.96
C LYS A 21 8.46 -9.09 -3.35
N LEU A 22 8.05 -9.40 -4.57
CA LEU A 22 8.21 -10.73 -5.16
C LEU A 22 9.58 -10.80 -5.81
N LEU A 23 10.38 -11.80 -5.43
CA LEU A 23 11.74 -12.01 -5.93
C LEU A 23 11.73 -13.03 -7.09
N GLY A 24 12.78 -13.02 -7.90
CA GLY A 24 12.98 -14.00 -8.97
C GLY A 24 11.97 -13.90 -10.11
N VAL A 25 11.41 -12.72 -10.35
CA VAL A 25 10.49 -12.43 -11.45
C VAL A 25 11.30 -12.07 -12.70
N PRO A 26 11.40 -12.96 -13.71
CA PRO A 26 12.16 -12.68 -14.92
C PRO A 26 11.46 -11.63 -15.81
N GLY A 27 12.20 -11.06 -16.75
CA GLY A 27 11.70 -10.13 -17.78
C GLY A 27 12.17 -8.70 -17.59
N GLU A 28 12.13 -7.92 -18.68
CA GLU A 28 12.50 -6.50 -18.67
C GLU A 28 11.53 -5.71 -17.78
N LYS A 29 12.07 -4.91 -16.86
CA LYS A 29 11.31 -4.12 -15.89
C LYS A 29 11.06 -2.71 -16.41
N LEU A 30 10.03 -2.06 -15.89
CA LEU A 30 9.74 -0.65 -16.21
C LEU A 30 10.71 0.34 -15.58
N LEU A 31 11.45 -0.09 -14.56
CA LEU A 31 12.58 0.61 -13.96
C LEU A 31 13.81 -0.29 -14.04
N ASP A 32 14.96 0.34 -14.12
CA ASP A 32 16.25 -0.24 -14.45
C ASP A 32 17.15 -0.51 -13.22
N ASP A 33 16.63 -0.22 -12.03
CA ASP A 33 17.31 -0.29 -10.73
C ASP A 33 17.16 -1.64 -10.01
N GLU A 34 16.06 -2.35 -10.21
CA GLU A 34 15.87 -3.74 -9.77
C GLU A 34 15.40 -4.58 -10.96
N THR A 35 16.11 -5.67 -11.28
CA THR A 35 15.92 -6.41 -12.55
C THR A 35 15.09 -7.68 -12.41
N SER A 36 14.94 -8.20 -11.19
CA SER A 36 14.33 -9.49 -10.91
C SER A 36 13.19 -9.42 -9.91
N THR A 37 12.70 -8.22 -9.57
CA THR A 37 11.61 -8.05 -8.58
C THR A 37 10.28 -7.62 -9.20
N GLN A 38 9.21 -7.77 -8.41
CA GLN A 38 7.94 -7.10 -8.63
C GLN A 38 7.32 -6.67 -7.30
N ASP A 39 6.94 -5.40 -7.19
CA ASP A 39 6.40 -4.84 -5.97
C ASP A 39 4.87 -4.65 -6.06
N PHE A 40 4.17 -5.10 -5.01
CA PHE A 40 2.75 -4.83 -4.79
C PHE A 40 2.61 -3.99 -3.54
N ILE A 41 1.95 -2.84 -3.65
CA ILE A 41 1.77 -1.91 -2.53
C ILE A 41 0.28 -1.65 -2.36
N MET A 42 -0.22 -1.97 -1.17
CA MET A 42 -1.63 -1.92 -0.84
C MET A 42 -1.84 -1.18 0.48
N ILE A 43 -3.04 -0.63 0.65
CA ILE A 43 -3.48 0.06 1.87
C ILE A 43 -4.85 -0.50 2.28
N ASN A 44 -5.17 -0.42 3.56
CA ASN A 44 -6.42 -0.87 4.18
C ASN A 44 -7.69 -0.05 3.80
N HIS A 45 -7.78 0.45 2.56
CA HIS A 45 -8.94 1.15 2.03
C HIS A 45 -9.04 0.95 0.51
N PRO A 46 -10.24 0.79 -0.10
CA PRO A 46 -10.38 0.41 -1.52
C PRO A 46 -10.17 1.56 -2.53
N VAL A 47 -10.21 2.81 -2.07
CA VAL A 47 -10.11 4.02 -2.91
C VAL A 47 -9.17 5.05 -2.30
N PHE A 48 -8.56 5.87 -3.17
CA PHE A 48 -7.68 6.97 -2.80
C PHE A 48 -8.46 8.29 -2.71
N PHE A 49 -7.90 9.25 -1.98
CA PHE A 49 -8.64 10.46 -1.58
C PHE A 49 -8.50 11.65 -2.55
N VAL A 50 -7.79 11.49 -3.67
CA VAL A 50 -7.55 12.57 -4.63
C VAL A 50 -7.27 12.00 -6.03
N ASN A 51 -7.71 12.69 -7.08
CA ASN A 51 -7.49 12.33 -8.48
C ASN A 51 -6.61 13.33 -9.24
N ASP A 52 -6.08 14.35 -8.56
CA ASP A 52 -5.37 15.46 -9.19
C ASP A 52 -4.02 15.70 -8.49
N PRO A 53 -2.91 15.79 -9.25
CA PRO A 53 -1.59 15.98 -8.66
C PRO A 53 -1.41 17.28 -7.89
N VAL A 54 -1.99 18.37 -8.38
CA VAL A 54 -1.86 19.69 -7.76
C VAL A 54 -2.57 19.70 -6.41
N ARG A 55 -3.78 19.13 -6.36
CA ARG A 55 -4.53 18.94 -5.11
C ARG A 55 -3.81 18.02 -4.13
N TYR A 56 -3.18 16.94 -4.60
CA TYR A 56 -2.37 16.08 -3.74
C TYR A 56 -1.18 16.84 -3.15
N MET A 57 -0.46 17.62 -3.97
CA MET A 57 0.66 18.44 -3.48
C MET A 57 0.21 19.48 -2.46
N SER A 58 -0.89 20.20 -2.73
CA SER A 58 -1.49 21.16 -1.78
C SER A 58 -1.83 20.47 -0.46
N PHE A 59 -2.50 19.31 -0.52
CA PHE A 59 -2.80 18.52 0.66
C PHE A 59 -1.55 18.12 1.45
N MET A 60 -0.51 17.64 0.75
CA MET A 60 0.74 17.22 1.39
C MET A 60 1.49 18.39 2.02
N GLN A 61 1.45 19.58 1.42
CA GLN A 61 2.00 20.80 2.02
C GLN A 61 1.24 21.19 3.30
N ASP A 62 -0.09 21.15 3.25
CA ASP A 62 -0.95 21.54 4.37
C ASP A 62 -0.86 20.57 5.55
N ILE A 63 -0.88 19.25 5.29
CA ILE A 63 -0.83 18.24 6.36
C ILE A 63 0.55 18.14 7.01
N ASN A 64 1.61 18.42 6.25
CA ASN A 64 2.98 18.37 6.76
C ASN A 64 3.45 19.66 7.42
N SER A 65 2.70 20.76 7.26
CA SER A 65 2.98 22.04 7.91
C SER A 65 2.87 21.95 9.43
N ASP A 66 3.82 22.58 10.12
CA ASP A 66 3.79 22.77 11.58
C ASP A 66 2.71 23.78 12.02
N ARG A 67 2.24 24.62 11.09
CA ARG A 67 1.19 25.60 11.36
C ARG A 67 -0.18 24.94 11.35
N PHE A 68 -0.83 24.86 12.51
CA PHE A 68 -2.15 24.23 12.64
C PHE A 68 -3.21 24.80 11.68
N PHE A 69 -3.20 26.12 11.44
CA PHE A 69 -4.16 26.76 10.52
C PHE A 69 -4.06 26.25 9.08
N ASN A 70 -2.88 25.79 8.63
CA ASN A 70 -2.75 25.22 7.28
C ASN A 70 -3.62 23.95 7.12
N LYS A 71 -3.80 23.20 8.21
CA LYS A 71 -4.64 21.99 8.21
C LYS A 71 -6.13 22.30 7.99
N LEU A 72 -6.57 23.55 8.19
CA LEU A 72 -7.93 24.01 7.88
C LEU A 72 -8.17 24.13 6.36
N TYR A 73 -7.12 24.18 5.53
CA TYR A 73 -7.25 24.23 4.07
C TYR A 73 -7.39 22.85 3.41
N ILE A 74 -7.14 21.76 4.15
CA ILE A 74 -7.25 20.38 3.66
C ILE A 74 -8.61 20.10 2.98
N PRO A 75 -9.77 20.51 3.53
CA PRO A 75 -11.06 20.30 2.86
C PRO A 75 -11.19 21.01 1.51
N PHE A 76 -10.52 22.15 1.32
CA PHE A 76 -10.51 22.87 0.05
C PHE A 76 -9.60 22.21 -0.98
N ALA A 77 -8.46 21.66 -0.54
CA ALA A 77 -7.56 20.90 -1.40
C ALA A 77 -8.21 19.60 -1.91
N LEU A 78 -8.87 18.84 -1.03
CA LEU A 78 -9.42 17.51 -1.37
C LEU A 78 -10.87 17.56 -1.88
N GLY A 79 -11.61 18.62 -1.56
CA GLY A 79 -13.07 18.64 -1.70
C GLY A 79 -13.77 17.70 -0.71
N ALA A 80 -15.11 17.73 -0.69
CA ALA A 80 -15.91 16.97 0.28
C ALA A 80 -15.70 15.45 0.17
N LYS A 81 -15.77 14.88 -1.06
CA LYS A 81 -15.56 13.44 -1.30
C LYS A 81 -14.16 12.99 -0.89
N GLY A 82 -13.12 13.71 -1.32
CA GLY A 82 -11.74 13.38 -0.98
C GLY A 82 -11.46 13.47 0.52
N THR A 83 -11.97 14.52 1.18
CA THR A 83 -11.84 14.69 2.64
C THR A 83 -12.51 13.54 3.40
N TRP A 84 -13.71 13.13 2.97
CA TRP A 84 -14.41 11.99 3.56
C TRP A 84 -13.61 10.69 3.37
N ILE A 85 -13.07 10.43 2.17
CA ILE A 85 -12.22 9.25 1.92
C ILE A 85 -10.96 9.29 2.80
N ALA A 86 -10.28 10.44 2.89
CA ALA A 86 -9.07 10.59 3.70
C ALA A 86 -9.32 10.30 5.19
N LEU A 87 -10.47 10.73 5.72
CA LEU A 87 -10.88 10.44 7.10
C LEU A 87 -11.24 8.96 7.31
N ASN A 88 -11.95 8.32 6.37
CA ASN A 88 -12.35 6.91 6.49
C ASN A 88 -11.19 5.93 6.26
N THR A 89 -10.20 6.31 5.45
CA THR A 89 -8.94 5.56 5.30
C THR A 89 -8.20 5.43 6.65
N ARG A 90 -8.37 6.43 7.54
CA ARG A 90 -7.79 6.42 8.88
C ARG A 90 -8.67 5.66 9.86
N ASN A 91 -8.54 4.34 9.87
CA ASN A 91 -9.25 3.46 10.79
C ASN A 91 -8.30 2.84 11.84
N LYS A 92 -8.85 2.02 12.73
CA LYS A 92 -8.09 1.20 13.67
C LYS A 92 -8.23 -0.25 13.23
N ILE A 93 -7.12 -0.97 13.20
CA ILE A 93 -7.10 -2.42 12.97
C ILE A 93 -6.69 -3.13 14.25
N SER A 94 -7.18 -4.35 14.45
CA SER A 94 -6.84 -5.19 15.61
C SER A 94 -5.68 -6.12 15.35
N ASN A 95 -5.44 -6.51 14.09
CA ASN A 95 -4.39 -7.43 13.68
C ASN A 95 -4.01 -7.20 12.19
N PRO A 96 -2.73 -6.96 11.86
CA PRO A 96 -2.31 -6.76 10.48
C PRO A 96 -2.57 -7.96 9.55
N LEU A 97 -2.56 -9.18 10.09
CA LEU A 97 -2.76 -10.42 9.33
C LEU A 97 -4.22 -10.71 9.00
N GLN A 98 -5.17 -10.04 9.66
CA GLN A 98 -6.63 -10.21 9.47
C GLN A 98 -7.25 -9.03 8.71
N THR A 99 -6.47 -7.99 8.45
CA THR A 99 -6.91 -6.80 7.71
C THR A 99 -6.86 -7.07 6.21
N ARG A 100 -7.86 -6.59 5.47
CA ARG A 100 -7.81 -6.56 4.01
C ARG A 100 -7.10 -5.31 3.52
N TYR A 101 -6.31 -5.46 2.46
CA TYR A 101 -5.57 -4.39 1.81
C TYR A 101 -5.91 -4.35 0.32
N TRP A 102 -5.94 -3.16 -0.26
CA TRP A 102 -6.25 -2.91 -1.66
C TRP A 102 -5.14 -2.08 -2.30
N SER A 103 -4.91 -2.34 -3.59
CA SER A 103 -4.10 -1.51 -4.47
C SER A 103 -4.59 -0.06 -4.59
N MET A 104 -5.87 0.20 -4.30
CA MET A 104 -6.62 1.47 -4.45
C MET A 104 -6.80 1.92 -5.92
N VAL A 105 -5.74 1.81 -6.70
CA VAL A 105 -5.60 2.31 -8.07
C VAL A 105 -5.34 1.15 -9.03
N PRO A 106 -5.71 1.29 -10.31
CA PRO A 106 -5.63 0.19 -11.27
C PRO A 106 -4.23 -0.02 -11.85
N TYR A 107 -4.01 -1.24 -12.33
CA TYR A 107 -2.81 -1.71 -13.01
C TYR A 107 -3.22 -2.44 -14.28
N GLN A 108 -2.30 -2.53 -15.23
CA GLN A 108 -2.48 -3.31 -16.43
C GLN A 108 -2.39 -4.81 -16.09
N LEU A 109 -3.07 -5.62 -16.88
CA LEU A 109 -2.86 -7.06 -16.97
C LEU A 109 -2.72 -7.41 -18.45
N GLY A 110 -1.54 -7.92 -18.82
CA GLY A 110 -1.19 -8.28 -20.20
C GLY A 110 -0.66 -7.11 -21.03
N ILE A 111 -0.42 -7.37 -22.32
CA ILE A 111 0.09 -6.41 -23.31
C ILE A 111 -0.79 -6.42 -24.56
N GLY A 112 -0.57 -5.48 -25.48
CA GLY A 112 -1.28 -5.45 -26.76
C GLY A 112 -2.76 -5.05 -26.63
N THR A 113 -3.59 -5.52 -27.56
CA THR A 113 -5.02 -5.16 -27.67
C THR A 113 -5.88 -5.78 -26.58
N ASP A 114 -5.47 -6.93 -26.04
CA ASP A 114 -6.26 -7.72 -25.07
C ASP A 114 -5.97 -7.36 -23.62
N ARG A 115 -5.10 -6.35 -23.40
CA ARG A 115 -4.73 -5.87 -22.07
C ARG A 115 -5.97 -5.37 -21.31
N GLN A 116 -6.00 -5.67 -20.02
CA GLN A 116 -7.10 -5.26 -19.14
C GLN A 116 -6.60 -4.35 -18.03
N ALA A 117 -7.51 -3.55 -17.47
CA ALA A 117 -7.26 -2.86 -16.22
C ALA A 117 -7.77 -3.75 -15.07
N ILE A 118 -6.94 -3.93 -14.05
CA ILE A 118 -7.28 -4.67 -12.84
C ILE A 118 -6.97 -3.82 -11.61
N LYS A 119 -7.64 -4.09 -10.49
CA LYS A 119 -7.12 -3.77 -9.15
C LYS A 119 -6.69 -5.07 -8.48
N TYR A 120 -5.74 -5.02 -7.56
CA TYR A 120 -5.40 -6.17 -6.70
C TYR A 120 -5.70 -5.90 -5.24
N SER A 121 -5.86 -6.97 -4.47
CA SER A 121 -6.14 -6.95 -3.03
C SER A 121 -5.50 -8.17 -2.35
N ALA A 122 -5.18 -8.02 -1.06
CA ALA A 122 -4.79 -9.13 -0.19
C ALA A 122 -5.72 -9.16 1.03
N GLN A 123 -6.24 -10.34 1.35
CA GLN A 123 -7.11 -10.55 2.52
C GLN A 123 -6.73 -11.82 3.27
N ALA A 124 -7.10 -11.93 4.54
CA ALA A 124 -6.87 -13.16 5.30
C ALA A 124 -7.63 -14.35 4.68
N CYS A 125 -7.03 -15.54 4.73
CA CYS A 125 -7.72 -16.77 4.33
C CYS A 125 -8.87 -17.15 5.28
N SER A 126 -8.89 -16.58 6.48
CA SER A 126 -9.91 -16.81 7.50
C SER A 126 -10.75 -15.56 7.72
N THR A 127 -12.03 -15.75 8.04
CA THR A 127 -12.95 -14.69 8.45
C THR A 127 -12.84 -14.35 9.94
N VAL A 128 -11.98 -15.05 10.69
CA VAL A 128 -11.78 -14.79 12.12
C VAL A 128 -11.11 -13.44 12.31
N THR A 129 -11.75 -12.58 13.09
CA THR A 129 -11.24 -11.25 13.46
C THR A 129 -11.03 -11.16 14.96
N ASP A 130 -9.83 -10.78 15.36
CA ASP A 130 -9.54 -10.47 16.74
C ASP A 130 -10.26 -9.17 17.16
N PRO A 131 -10.75 -9.07 18.40
CA PRO A 131 -11.25 -7.82 18.92
C PRO A 131 -10.11 -6.79 19.03
N LEU A 132 -10.47 -5.51 18.90
CA LEU A 132 -9.54 -4.42 19.17
C LEU A 132 -9.26 -4.39 20.70
N PRO A 133 -7.99 -4.42 21.12
CA PRO A 133 -7.67 -4.38 22.55
C PRO A 133 -8.02 -3.02 23.17
N HIS A 134 -8.42 -3.04 24.45
CA HIS A 134 -8.60 -1.84 25.25
C HIS A 134 -7.24 -1.35 25.75
N ALA A 135 -6.91 -0.07 25.52
CA ALA A 135 -5.66 0.57 25.95
C ALA A 135 -4.38 -0.28 25.75
N PRO A 136 -4.08 -0.72 24.51
CA PRO A 136 -2.94 -1.61 24.27
C PRO A 136 -1.59 -0.90 24.38
N HIS A 137 -0.52 -1.70 24.42
CA HIS A 137 0.84 -1.19 24.30
C HIS A 137 1.05 -0.38 23.01
N HIS A 138 2.05 0.50 23.02
CA HIS A 138 2.36 1.42 21.94
C HIS A 138 2.53 0.74 20.57
N ASN A 139 3.17 -0.44 20.56
CA ASN A 139 3.51 -1.21 19.36
C ASN A 139 2.69 -2.51 19.25
N PHE A 140 1.42 -2.50 19.69
CA PHE A 140 0.66 -3.73 19.84
C PHE A 140 0.42 -4.51 18.54
N LEU A 141 0.41 -3.86 17.37
CA LEU A 141 0.25 -4.57 16.11
C LEU A 141 1.52 -5.35 15.78
N ARG A 142 2.69 -4.74 16.03
CA ARG A 142 3.99 -5.41 15.92
C ARG A 142 4.05 -6.61 16.86
N GLU A 143 3.65 -6.43 18.13
CA GLU A 143 3.63 -7.53 19.09
C GLU A 143 2.69 -8.66 18.69
N LYS A 144 1.50 -8.34 18.16
CA LYS A 144 0.58 -9.36 17.66
C LYS A 144 1.19 -10.15 16.50
N LEU A 145 1.77 -9.45 15.52
CA LEU A 145 2.44 -10.10 14.39
C LEU A 145 3.57 -11.02 14.88
N ARG A 146 4.40 -10.53 15.81
CA ARG A 146 5.49 -11.31 16.42
C ARG A 146 4.97 -12.54 17.16
N LYS A 147 3.98 -12.38 18.06
CA LYS A 147 3.41 -13.47 18.86
C LYS A 147 2.76 -14.54 17.99
N HIS A 148 2.09 -14.14 16.90
CA HIS A 148 1.49 -15.05 15.93
C HIS A 148 2.57 -15.82 15.17
N LEU A 149 3.47 -15.11 14.48
CA LEU A 149 4.46 -15.74 13.59
C LEU A 149 5.52 -16.55 14.34
N GLN A 150 5.73 -16.31 15.64
CA GLN A 150 6.57 -17.19 16.45
C GLN A 150 5.97 -18.59 16.67
N LYS A 151 4.65 -18.75 16.54
CA LYS A 151 3.92 -19.98 16.88
C LYS A 151 3.24 -20.66 15.70
N SER A 152 2.91 -19.89 14.67
CA SER A 152 2.14 -20.37 13.52
C SER A 152 2.42 -19.56 12.26
N GLU A 153 2.24 -20.18 11.11
CA GLU A 153 2.17 -19.46 9.84
C GLU A 153 0.94 -18.54 9.76
N ALA A 154 0.95 -17.61 8.81
CA ALA A 154 -0.21 -16.83 8.42
C ALA A 154 -0.54 -17.06 6.94
N CYS A 155 -1.83 -17.01 6.61
CA CYS A 155 -2.35 -17.23 5.27
C CYS A 155 -3.17 -16.02 4.82
N MET A 156 -2.84 -15.51 3.64
CA MET A 156 -3.63 -14.50 2.94
C MET A 156 -3.90 -14.94 1.50
N GLU A 157 -4.99 -14.46 0.92
CA GLU A 157 -5.35 -14.65 -0.47
C GLU A 157 -4.92 -13.42 -1.26
N PHE A 158 -4.27 -13.63 -2.40
CA PHE A 158 -4.01 -12.56 -3.36
C PHE A 158 -5.09 -12.61 -4.44
N LEU A 159 -5.75 -11.47 -4.62
CA LEU A 159 -6.96 -11.34 -5.42
C LEU A 159 -6.75 -10.29 -6.52
N ILE A 160 -7.41 -10.47 -7.65
CA ILE A 160 -7.54 -9.45 -8.70
C ILE A 160 -9.00 -9.10 -8.94
N GLN A 161 -9.26 -7.87 -9.31
CA GLN A 161 -10.57 -7.32 -9.65
C GLN A 161 -10.49 -6.74 -11.06
N PRO A 162 -10.89 -7.51 -12.10
CA PRO A 162 -10.94 -7.02 -13.46
C PRO A 162 -11.97 -5.91 -13.64
N ARG A 163 -11.62 -4.90 -14.42
CA ARG A 163 -12.54 -3.85 -14.85
C ARG A 163 -13.61 -4.44 -15.77
N THR A 164 -14.88 -4.31 -15.41
CA THR A 164 -16.01 -4.89 -16.18
C THR A 164 -16.75 -3.89 -17.05
N SER A 165 -16.53 -2.58 -16.86
CA SER A 165 -17.20 -1.53 -17.61
C SER A 165 -16.32 -0.31 -17.88
N ASN A 166 -16.61 0.41 -18.96
CA ASN A 166 -15.92 1.66 -19.29
C ASN A 166 -16.20 2.80 -18.29
N THR A 167 -17.31 2.74 -17.56
CA THR A 167 -17.66 3.71 -16.50
C THR A 167 -16.70 3.64 -15.30
N MET A 168 -16.06 2.49 -15.08
CA MET A 168 -15.00 2.32 -14.08
C MET A 168 -13.72 2.97 -14.59
N SER A 169 -13.61 4.28 -14.46
CA SER A 169 -12.46 5.03 -14.97
C SER A 169 -11.15 4.60 -14.29
N VAL A 170 -10.09 4.47 -15.08
CA VAL A 170 -8.75 4.20 -14.53
C VAL A 170 -8.07 5.45 -13.97
N GLU A 171 -8.59 6.62 -14.31
CA GLU A 171 -8.11 7.92 -13.82
C GLU A 171 -8.87 8.39 -12.58
N ASP A 172 -10.02 7.77 -12.27
CA ASP A 172 -10.77 8.03 -11.03
C ASP A 172 -10.38 7.04 -9.92
N SER A 173 -9.57 7.51 -8.99
CA SER A 173 -9.16 6.76 -7.80
C SER A 173 -10.07 6.96 -6.58
N MET A 174 -11.03 7.89 -6.65
CA MET A 174 -11.97 8.20 -5.56
C MET A 174 -13.28 7.41 -5.65
N THR A 175 -13.54 6.72 -6.75
CA THR A 175 -14.73 5.88 -6.94
C THR A 175 -14.36 4.41 -6.86
N GLU A 176 -15.05 3.70 -5.97
CA GLU A 176 -14.84 2.27 -5.78
C GLU A 176 -15.40 1.52 -6.99
N TRP A 177 -14.69 0.46 -7.40
CA TRP A 177 -15.26 -0.51 -8.32
C TRP A 177 -16.04 -1.48 -7.45
N GLN A 178 -17.36 -1.32 -7.43
CA GLN A 178 -18.22 -2.08 -6.54
C GLN A 178 -18.05 -3.58 -6.81
N GLU A 179 -17.85 -4.39 -5.76
CA GLU A 179 -17.62 -5.83 -5.90
C GLU A 179 -18.81 -6.58 -6.53
N SER A 180 -20.02 -6.02 -6.45
CA SER A 180 -21.21 -6.53 -7.13
C SER A 180 -21.16 -6.39 -8.66
N GLU A 181 -20.36 -5.46 -9.18
CA GLU A 181 -20.20 -5.18 -10.61
C GLU A 181 -18.86 -5.67 -11.16
N ALA A 182 -17.82 -5.67 -10.33
CA ALA A 182 -16.50 -6.19 -10.62
C ALA A 182 -16.02 -7.00 -9.41
N PRO A 183 -16.32 -8.31 -9.33
CA PRO A 183 -15.92 -9.13 -8.19
C PRO A 183 -14.41 -9.38 -8.16
N PHE A 184 -13.89 -9.65 -6.96
CA PHE A 184 -12.52 -10.13 -6.79
C PHE A 184 -12.43 -11.64 -7.05
N TYR A 185 -11.38 -12.04 -7.77
CA TYR A 185 -11.03 -13.43 -8.05
C TYR A 185 -9.68 -13.76 -7.40
N LYS A 186 -9.64 -14.87 -6.66
CA LYS A 186 -8.39 -15.38 -6.10
C LYS A 186 -7.49 -15.92 -7.19
N VAL A 187 -6.24 -15.48 -7.20
CA VAL A 187 -5.22 -15.95 -8.16
C VAL A 187 -4.01 -16.58 -7.48
N ALA A 188 -3.78 -16.30 -6.20
CA ALA A 188 -2.71 -16.93 -5.44
C ALA A 188 -3.01 -16.98 -3.92
N THR A 189 -2.18 -17.71 -3.20
CA THR A 189 -2.16 -17.72 -1.73
C THR A 189 -0.79 -17.23 -1.28
N ILE A 190 -0.78 -16.23 -0.40
CA ILE A 190 0.41 -15.72 0.28
C ILE A 190 0.53 -16.48 1.60
N ARG A 191 1.61 -17.23 1.76
CA ARG A 191 1.95 -17.89 3.01
C ARG A 191 3.11 -17.15 3.67
N ILE A 192 2.91 -16.73 4.91
CA ILE A 192 3.94 -16.13 5.74
C ILE A 192 4.34 -17.20 6.76
N PRO A 193 5.51 -17.84 6.61
CA PRO A 193 5.88 -18.97 7.46
C PRO A 193 6.07 -18.53 8.91
N GLN A 194 5.95 -19.50 9.82
CA GLN A 194 6.36 -19.33 11.20
C GLN A 194 7.84 -18.89 11.24
N GLN A 195 8.12 -17.78 11.92
CA GLN A 195 9.44 -17.16 11.95
C GLN A 195 9.61 -16.22 13.14
N VAL A 196 10.87 -15.95 13.48
CA VAL A 196 11.27 -14.83 14.34
C VAL A 196 11.80 -13.74 13.43
N PHE A 197 11.03 -12.65 13.26
CA PHE A 197 11.41 -11.54 12.38
C PHE A 197 11.80 -10.26 13.14
N ASP A 198 11.48 -10.16 14.44
CA ASP A 198 11.72 -8.94 15.23
C ASP A 198 13.12 -8.97 15.87
N THR A 199 14.16 -9.01 15.02
CA THR A 199 15.57 -8.96 15.43
C THR A 199 16.22 -7.66 14.96
N PRO A 200 17.29 -7.17 15.60
CA PRO A 200 18.00 -5.97 15.17
C PRO A 200 18.44 -6.02 13.70
N GLU A 201 18.94 -7.18 13.23
CA GLU A 201 19.42 -7.37 11.88
C GLU A 201 18.29 -7.30 10.86
N GLN A 202 17.18 -8.00 11.12
CA GLN A 202 16.02 -8.00 10.24
C GLN A 202 15.34 -6.62 10.22
N ASN A 203 15.34 -5.91 11.35
CA ASN A 203 14.83 -4.54 11.43
C ASN A 203 15.70 -3.60 10.60
N LYS A 204 17.02 -3.67 10.71
CA LYS A 204 17.94 -2.89 9.88
C LYS A 204 17.77 -3.20 8.39
N PHE A 205 17.59 -4.47 8.04
CA PHE A 205 17.28 -4.86 6.66
C PHE A 205 15.94 -4.28 6.19
N CYS A 206 14.88 -4.42 6.98
CA CYS A 206 13.54 -3.89 6.69
C CYS A 206 13.56 -2.36 6.49
N GLU A 207 14.25 -1.63 7.37
CA GLU A 207 14.43 -0.18 7.25
C GLU A 207 15.18 0.20 5.98
N ASN A 208 16.01 -0.69 5.40
CA ASN A 208 16.74 -0.41 4.17
C ASN A 208 15.99 -0.86 2.90
N LEU A 209 14.93 -1.64 3.00
CA LEU A 209 14.13 -2.04 1.84
C LEU A 209 13.42 -0.83 1.19
N SER A 210 13.35 -0.86 -0.13
CA SER A 210 12.60 0.10 -0.93
C SER A 210 11.51 -0.60 -1.73
N PHE A 211 10.36 0.05 -1.85
CA PHE A 211 9.23 -0.46 -2.60
C PHE A 211 8.71 0.63 -3.54
N THR A 212 8.37 0.30 -4.78
CA THR A 212 7.69 1.22 -5.69
C THR A 212 6.74 0.43 -6.60
N PRO A 213 5.52 0.93 -6.89
CA PRO A 213 4.61 0.19 -7.79
C PRO A 213 5.17 0.06 -9.22
N TRP A 214 6.29 0.73 -9.53
CA TRP A 214 6.95 0.69 -10.83
C TRP A 214 8.08 -0.34 -10.95
N HIS A 215 8.48 -1.00 -9.86
CA HIS A 215 9.22 -2.27 -9.96
C HIS A 215 8.25 -3.34 -10.42
N THR A 216 8.07 -3.45 -11.73
CA THR A 216 7.05 -4.30 -12.32
C THR A 216 7.34 -4.53 -13.79
N LEU A 217 6.68 -5.54 -14.34
CA LEU A 217 6.72 -5.87 -15.76
C LEU A 217 5.82 -4.93 -16.59
N PRO A 218 6.07 -4.77 -17.89
CA PRO A 218 5.19 -4.06 -18.81
C PRO A 218 3.74 -4.56 -18.79
N GLU A 219 3.53 -5.85 -18.59
CA GLU A 219 2.23 -6.53 -18.45
C GLU A 219 1.45 -6.04 -17.24
N HIS A 220 2.15 -5.53 -16.22
CA HIS A 220 1.62 -5.10 -14.92
C HIS A 220 1.77 -3.59 -14.71
N LYS A 221 1.89 -2.83 -15.80
CA LYS A 221 2.11 -1.38 -15.78
C LYS A 221 1.10 -0.65 -14.88
N PRO A 222 1.54 0.22 -13.96
CA PRO A 222 0.63 1.02 -13.14
C PRO A 222 -0.19 2.00 -14.00
N LEU A 223 -1.50 2.07 -13.78
CA LEU A 223 -2.43 2.90 -14.57
C LEU A 223 -2.99 4.07 -13.74
N GLY A 224 -3.40 5.14 -14.43
CA GLY A 224 -3.99 6.31 -13.79
C GLY A 224 -2.98 7.34 -13.27
N VAL A 225 -3.46 8.56 -13.09
CA VAL A 225 -2.67 9.73 -12.65
C VAL A 225 -1.95 9.51 -11.33
N ILE A 226 -2.60 8.85 -10.36
CA ILE A 226 -2.01 8.59 -9.05
C ILE A 226 -0.81 7.65 -9.16
N ASN A 227 -0.87 6.62 -10.00
CA ASN A 227 0.29 5.77 -10.22
C ASN A 227 1.42 6.50 -10.94
N ARG A 228 1.12 7.36 -11.92
CA ARG A 228 2.13 8.23 -12.57
C ARG A 228 2.82 9.14 -11.55
N MET A 229 2.06 9.73 -10.62
CA MET A 229 2.62 10.51 -9.52
C MET A 229 3.50 9.67 -8.59
N ARG A 230 3.04 8.46 -8.24
CA ARG A 230 3.81 7.54 -7.39
C ARG A 230 5.16 7.19 -8.01
N LYS A 231 5.30 7.17 -9.34
CA LYS A 231 6.61 7.01 -9.99
C LYS A 231 7.62 8.03 -9.47
N VAL A 232 7.26 9.30 -9.55
CA VAL A 232 8.14 10.43 -9.21
C VAL A 232 8.35 10.52 -7.69
N ILE A 233 7.30 10.31 -6.91
CA ILE A 233 7.38 10.42 -5.44
C ILE A 233 8.25 9.32 -4.84
N TYR A 234 8.06 8.07 -5.25
CA TYR A 234 8.83 6.95 -4.69
C TYR A 234 10.30 7.00 -5.11
N ASP A 235 10.60 7.42 -6.34
CA ASP A 235 11.96 7.65 -6.81
C ASP A 235 12.69 8.65 -5.89
N ARG A 236 12.10 9.84 -5.68
CA ARG A 236 12.68 10.89 -4.84
C ARG A 236 12.78 10.52 -3.36
N ILE A 237 11.77 9.87 -2.79
CA ILE A 237 11.81 9.47 -1.37
C ILE A 237 12.87 8.38 -1.15
N SER A 238 13.02 7.46 -2.11
CA SER A 238 14.05 6.43 -2.04
C SER A 238 15.44 7.07 -2.02
N GLU A 239 15.75 7.96 -2.96
CA GLU A 239 17.03 8.70 -3.01
C GLU A 239 17.33 9.39 -1.67
N VAL A 240 16.41 10.22 -1.18
CA VAL A 240 16.59 10.98 0.07
C VAL A 240 16.81 10.05 1.28
N ARG A 241 16.05 8.96 1.38
CA ARG A 241 16.15 8.04 2.53
C ARG A 241 17.48 7.28 2.53
N HIS A 242 17.97 6.88 1.37
CA HIS A 242 19.26 6.19 1.22
C HIS A 242 20.42 7.13 1.52
N ASP A 243 20.36 8.38 1.06
CA ASP A 243 21.34 9.43 1.40
C ASP A 243 21.37 9.69 2.91
N MET A 244 20.20 9.84 3.54
CA MET A 244 20.08 10.01 5.00
C MET A 244 20.62 8.80 5.78
N ASN A 245 20.45 7.60 5.25
CA ASN A 245 20.93 6.37 5.87
C ASN A 245 22.39 6.04 5.52
N SER A 246 23.04 6.81 4.63
CA SER A 246 24.36 6.52 4.07
C SER A 246 24.46 5.09 3.51
N THR A 247 23.39 4.62 2.86
CA THR A 247 23.30 3.31 2.23
C THR A 247 23.06 3.47 0.73
N HIS A 248 23.62 2.56 -0.08
CA HIS A 248 23.26 2.49 -1.49
C HIS A 248 22.02 1.63 -1.67
N ARG A 249 21.20 1.98 -2.65
CA ARG A 249 20.08 1.15 -3.05
C ARG A 249 20.61 -0.15 -3.65
N SER A 250 20.12 -1.28 -3.15
CA SER A 250 20.50 -2.61 -3.63
C SER A 250 19.27 -3.49 -3.74
N GLU A 251 19.15 -4.19 -4.87
CA GLU A 251 18.15 -5.24 -5.05
C GLU A 251 18.38 -6.36 -4.01
N PRO A 252 17.34 -6.78 -3.26
CA PRO A 252 17.45 -7.92 -2.36
C PRO A 252 17.43 -9.24 -3.15
N HIS A 253 18.19 -10.23 -2.67
CA HIS A 253 18.27 -11.58 -3.25
C HIS A 253 17.69 -12.63 -2.30
#